data_AF-A6EWK8-F1
#
_entry.id   AF-A6EWK8-F1
#
_cell.length_a   1.000
_cell.length_b   1.000
_cell.length_c   1.000
_cell.angle_alpha   90.00
_cell.angle_beta   90.00
_cell.angle_gamma   90.00
#
_symmetry.space_group_name_H-M   'P 1'
#
loop_
_entity.id
_entity.type
_entity.pdbx_description
1 polymer ?
#
loop_
_entity_poly.entity_id
_entity_poly.type
_entity_poly.pdbx_seq_one_letter_code
_entity_poly.pdbx_strand_id
1 'polypeptide(L)'
;MKGLKRTLLALGVAGLPAAAMADIVMLEDNAMGNITGQAGVSIELETKINMDRFIYTDEGSLTISDISIGGAERTDFFGFNGLGGPDSNDLLDNIRIDIDVLADGDAAINIRPQYFNAIDFRVTSGAWELWGQGGQNTALMDNLFIEGVLGRGSIHIDTDTDVMRLRSAFAIEVMDFDVPFAAVGIRGLSLTGADYDQTFPSVLDLFAEVDLYIYNGQRADGGSSLAIDMPSFAADIGMQEVIVGQASIGQIFIDDLAITNTQMRVYGH
;
A
#
# COMPACT_ATOMS: atom_id res chain seq x y z
N MET A 1 88.81 -9.50 -8.35
CA MET A 1 88.88 -9.12 -6.92
C MET A 1 87.60 -9.60 -6.23
N LYS A 2 87.77 -10.42 -5.17
CA LYS A 2 86.94 -10.56 -3.94
C LYS A 2 85.41 -10.36 -4.13
N GLY A 3 84.55 -11.38 -4.08
CA GLY A 3 84.23 -12.17 -2.88
C GLY A 3 82.97 -11.58 -2.21
N LEU A 4 81.80 -12.21 -2.29
CA LEU A 4 81.26 -13.03 -1.20
C LEU A 4 80.16 -13.97 -1.72
N LYS A 5 80.13 -15.21 -1.23
CA LYS A 5 79.08 -16.22 -1.46
C LYS A 5 78.26 -16.42 -0.17
N ARG A 6 77.09 -17.07 -0.34
CA ARG A 6 76.28 -17.86 0.64
C ARG A 6 75.43 -17.01 1.58
N THR A 7 74.21 -17.34 2.01
CA THR A 7 73.18 -18.38 1.76
C THR A 7 72.00 -17.99 2.68
N LEU A 8 70.77 -18.37 2.29
CA LEU A 8 69.63 -18.74 3.16
C LEU A 8 69.02 -17.68 4.11
N LEU A 9 67.71 -17.43 3.95
CA LEU A 9 66.62 -17.70 4.94
C LEU A 9 65.45 -16.72 4.66
N ALA A 10 64.47 -17.19 3.89
CA ALA A 10 63.12 -17.51 4.35
C ALA A 10 62.25 -16.28 4.67
N LEU A 11 61.25 -16.06 3.82
CA LEU A 11 59.90 -15.59 4.13
C LEU A 11 59.12 -15.94 2.85
N GLY A 12 58.38 -17.04 2.77
CA GLY A 12 57.23 -17.31 3.62
C GLY A 12 56.12 -16.36 3.22
N VAL A 13 55.15 -16.86 2.44
CA VAL A 13 53.85 -16.21 2.14
C VAL A 13 53.86 -15.15 1.03
N ALA A 14 54.09 -15.58 -0.21
CA ALA A 14 53.59 -14.87 -1.40
C ALA A 14 52.30 -15.57 -1.85
N GLY A 15 51.18 -15.21 -1.22
CA GLY A 15 49.89 -15.82 -1.55
C GLY A 15 48.84 -15.70 -0.47
N LEU A 16 48.73 -14.54 0.19
CA LEU A 16 47.49 -14.19 0.89
C LEU A 16 46.64 -13.33 -0.05
N PRO A 17 45.32 -13.59 -0.11
CA PRO A 17 44.42 -12.96 -1.07
C PRO A 17 44.40 -11.45 -0.86
N ALA A 18 44.23 -10.72 -1.96
CA ALA A 18 43.85 -9.31 -1.91
C ALA A 18 42.65 -9.18 -0.97
N ALA A 19 42.90 -8.67 0.24
CA ALA A 19 41.82 -8.15 1.07
C ALA A 19 41.28 -6.95 0.29
N ALA A 20 40.17 -7.15 -0.42
CA ALA A 20 39.33 -6.08 -0.89
C ALA A 20 38.89 -5.32 0.36
N MET A 21 39.64 -4.27 0.70
CA MET A 21 39.22 -3.28 1.67
C MET A 21 38.08 -2.54 0.99
N ALA A 22 36.83 -2.85 1.36
CA ALA A 22 35.73 -1.93 1.11
C ALA A 22 36.03 -0.70 1.97
N ASP A 23 36.65 0.31 1.37
CA ASP A 23 36.90 1.58 2.02
C ASP A 23 35.52 2.22 2.28
N ILE A 24 35.19 2.44 3.54
CA ILE A 24 33.96 3.16 3.90
C ILE A 24 34.23 4.62 3.52
N VAL A 25 33.68 5.04 2.37
CA VAL A 25 33.65 6.46 1.99
C VAL A 25 32.73 7.16 2.97
N MET A 26 33.31 7.78 3.99
CA MET A 26 32.59 8.68 4.89
C MET A 26 32.05 9.84 4.05
N LEU A 27 30.75 10.10 4.12
CA LEU A 27 30.16 11.29 3.50
C LEU A 27 30.80 12.52 4.15
N GLU A 28 31.41 13.40 3.35
CA GLU A 28 31.99 14.64 3.86
C GLU A 28 30.90 15.58 4.38
N ASP A 29 31.10 16.22 5.54
CA ASP A 29 30.14 17.16 6.14
C ASP A 29 29.71 18.30 5.20
N ASN A 30 30.55 18.65 4.21
CA ASN A 30 30.25 19.66 3.20
C ASN A 30 29.17 19.17 2.20
N ALA A 31 29.14 17.86 1.90
CA ALA A 31 28.07 17.24 1.13
C ALA A 31 26.77 17.14 1.96
N MET A 32 26.88 16.95 3.28
CA MET A 32 25.74 16.96 4.21
C MET A 32 25.19 18.37 4.49
N GLY A 33 26.02 19.41 4.36
CA GLY A 33 25.59 20.81 4.51
C GLY A 33 24.57 21.27 3.47
N ASN A 34 24.52 20.63 2.29
CA ASN A 34 23.50 20.87 1.26
C ASN A 34 22.17 20.15 1.53
N ILE A 35 22.13 19.21 2.48
CA ILE A 35 20.91 18.51 2.90
C ILE A 35 20.22 19.30 4.04
N THR A 36 21.00 19.99 4.87
CA THR A 36 20.46 20.89 5.90
C THR A 36 20.07 22.23 5.27
N GLY A 37 18.78 22.47 5.04
CA GLY A 37 18.26 23.72 4.48
C GLY A 37 17.31 23.58 3.28
N GLN A 38 16.89 22.35 2.95
CA GLN A 38 15.86 22.11 1.94
C GLN A 38 14.46 22.28 2.53
N ALA A 39 13.53 22.85 1.76
CA ALA A 39 12.13 23.08 2.13
C ALA A 39 11.30 21.78 2.03
N GLY A 40 11.83 20.68 2.57
CA GLY A 40 11.22 19.35 2.51
C GLY A 40 12.16 18.25 2.04
N VAL A 41 11.61 17.03 1.93
CA VAL A 41 12.27 15.79 1.51
C VAL A 41 11.46 15.15 0.39
N SER A 42 12.09 14.85 -0.75
CA SER A 42 11.51 14.01 -1.79
C SER A 42 12.06 12.58 -1.68
N ILE A 43 11.17 11.58 -1.76
CA ILE A 43 11.50 10.16 -1.74
C ILE A 43 10.91 9.54 -3.02
N GLU A 44 11.75 8.85 -3.78
CA GLU A 44 11.32 7.97 -4.87
C GLU A 44 11.31 6.53 -4.34
N LEU A 45 10.20 5.81 -4.52
CA LEU A 45 9.99 4.50 -3.91
C LEU A 45 9.56 3.49 -4.96
N GLU A 46 10.27 2.36 -4.96
CA GLU A 46 9.88 1.12 -5.65
C GLU A 46 10.05 -0.02 -4.64
N THR A 47 8.99 -0.78 -4.38
CA THR A 47 9.04 -1.80 -3.32
C THR A 47 8.03 -2.92 -3.52
N LYS A 48 8.28 -4.09 -2.93
CA LYS A 48 7.30 -5.16 -2.79
C LYS A 48 7.28 -5.64 -1.35
N ILE A 49 6.09 -5.79 -0.79
CA ILE A 49 5.88 -6.25 0.57
C ILE A 49 5.33 -7.67 0.50
N ASN A 50 6.05 -8.62 1.09
CA ASN A 50 5.58 -9.99 1.27
C ASN A 50 5.57 -10.29 2.77
N MET A 51 4.48 -10.84 3.28
CA MET A 51 4.34 -11.26 4.66
C MET A 51 3.71 -12.65 4.71
N ASP A 52 4.42 -13.59 5.33
CA ASP A 52 3.90 -14.96 5.49
C ASP A 52 2.60 -14.97 6.30
N ARG A 53 2.56 -14.18 7.38
CA ARG A 53 1.40 -14.14 8.28
C ARG A 53 1.29 -12.88 9.12
N PHE A 54 0.10 -12.32 9.17
CA PHE A 54 -0.33 -11.37 10.20
C PHE A 54 -1.16 -12.12 11.27
N ILE A 55 -0.91 -11.82 12.55
CA ILE A 55 -1.68 -12.40 13.67
C ILE A 55 -2.07 -11.27 14.62
N TYR A 56 -3.37 -11.14 14.87
CA TYR A 56 -3.89 -10.41 16.02
C TYR A 56 -4.32 -11.42 17.09
N THR A 57 -3.79 -11.29 18.32
CA THR A 57 -4.04 -12.22 19.43
C THR A 57 -4.70 -11.52 20.60
N ASP A 58 -5.74 -12.15 21.12
CA ASP A 58 -6.43 -11.85 22.37
C ASP A 58 -6.82 -13.19 23.04
N GLU A 59 -8.06 -13.39 23.53
CA GLU A 59 -8.52 -14.70 23.98
C GLU A 59 -8.54 -15.73 22.84
N GLY A 60 -8.64 -15.28 21.58
CA GLY A 60 -8.39 -16.09 20.39
C GLY A 60 -7.39 -15.41 19.46
N SER A 61 -7.36 -15.78 18.19
CA SER A 61 -6.60 -15.01 17.20
C SER A 61 -7.30 -14.88 15.86
N LEU A 62 -7.12 -13.72 15.22
CA LEU A 62 -7.33 -13.55 13.79
C LEU A 62 -5.97 -13.72 13.09
N THR A 63 -5.89 -14.64 12.15
CA THR A 63 -4.70 -14.88 11.33
C THR A 63 -4.99 -14.58 9.88
N ILE A 64 -4.07 -13.92 9.18
CA ILE A 64 -4.14 -13.67 7.74
C ILE A 64 -2.83 -14.18 7.13
N SER A 65 -2.92 -15.05 6.14
CA SER A 65 -1.76 -15.74 5.56
C SER A 65 -1.40 -15.19 4.17
N ASP A 66 -0.14 -15.40 3.76
CA ASP A 66 0.33 -15.22 2.38
C ASP A 66 0.02 -13.85 1.77
N ILE A 67 0.31 -12.78 2.52
CA ILE A 67 0.01 -11.41 2.11
C ILE A 67 1.10 -10.91 1.17
N SER A 68 0.72 -10.38 0.01
CA SER A 68 1.61 -9.69 -0.92
C SER A 68 1.00 -8.36 -1.35
N ILE A 69 1.83 -7.32 -1.39
CA ILE A 69 1.50 -5.99 -1.91
C ILE A 69 2.64 -5.59 -2.84
N GLY A 70 2.33 -5.33 -4.11
CA GLY A 70 3.31 -4.97 -5.14
C GLY A 70 2.63 -4.39 -6.37
N GLY A 71 3.33 -4.40 -7.50
CA GLY A 71 2.80 -4.04 -8.81
C GLY A 71 1.94 -5.16 -9.39
N ALA A 72 1.12 -4.82 -10.37
CA ALA A 72 0.20 -5.72 -11.04
C ALA A 72 0.81 -6.45 -12.25
N GLU A 73 2.10 -6.27 -12.51
CA GLU A 73 2.82 -6.93 -13.62
C GLU A 73 2.17 -6.66 -14.99
N ARG A 74 1.48 -5.52 -15.14
CA ARG A 74 0.82 -5.08 -16.36
C ARG A 74 0.64 -3.57 -16.33
N THR A 75 0.38 -2.97 -17.48
CA THR A 75 0.20 -1.51 -17.59
C THR A 75 -1.16 -1.11 -18.14
N ASP A 76 -1.97 -2.06 -18.62
CA ASP A 76 -3.30 -1.83 -19.15
C ASP A 76 -4.38 -2.01 -18.07
N PHE A 77 -5.16 -0.96 -17.84
CA PHE A 77 -6.22 -0.93 -16.84
C PHE A 77 -7.42 -0.18 -17.39
N PHE A 78 -8.63 -0.66 -17.12
CA PHE A 78 -9.91 -0.09 -17.55
C PHE A 78 -9.99 0.16 -19.07
N GLY A 79 -9.29 -0.66 -19.86
CA GLY A 79 -9.17 -0.49 -21.32
C GLY A 79 -8.19 0.61 -21.77
N PHE A 80 -7.52 1.30 -20.84
CA PHE A 80 -6.50 2.30 -21.13
C PHE A 80 -5.10 1.68 -21.12
N ASN A 81 -4.46 1.65 -22.29
CA ASN A 81 -3.11 1.14 -22.43
C ASN A 81 -2.09 2.09 -21.77
N GLY A 82 -1.25 1.55 -20.89
CA GLY A 82 -0.21 2.30 -20.19
C GLY A 82 -0.69 3.07 -18.96
N LEU A 83 -1.96 2.96 -18.54
CA LEU A 83 -2.45 3.67 -17.36
C LEU A 83 -1.66 3.31 -16.09
N GLY A 84 -1.28 2.04 -15.93
CA GLY A 84 -0.63 1.53 -14.71
C GLY A 84 0.82 1.97 -14.51
N GLY A 85 1.51 2.47 -15.54
CA GLY A 85 2.91 2.80 -15.41
C GLY A 85 3.68 2.71 -16.74
N PRO A 86 4.94 3.19 -16.77
CA PRO A 86 5.81 3.04 -17.93
C PRO A 86 6.25 1.59 -18.16
N ASP A 87 6.40 0.82 -17.09
CA ASP A 87 6.93 -0.55 -17.11
C ASP A 87 5.96 -1.51 -16.42
N SER A 88 5.97 -2.77 -16.85
CA SER A 88 5.20 -3.86 -16.22
C SER A 88 6.15 -4.66 -15.32
N ASN A 89 5.91 -4.63 -14.02
CA ASN A 89 6.67 -5.38 -13.02
C ASN A 89 5.84 -5.65 -11.76
N ASP A 90 6.43 -6.37 -10.80
CA ASP A 90 5.76 -6.81 -9.56
C ASP A 90 6.07 -5.91 -8.35
N LEU A 91 6.73 -4.78 -8.56
CA LEU A 91 7.01 -3.77 -7.54
C LEU A 91 5.92 -2.70 -7.57
N LEU A 92 5.51 -2.26 -6.39
CA LEU A 92 4.78 -1.01 -6.23
C LEU A 92 5.76 0.12 -6.56
N ASP A 93 5.64 0.69 -7.75
CA ASP A 93 6.58 1.65 -8.33
C ASP A 93 5.89 2.95 -8.76
N ASN A 94 6.64 3.79 -9.50
CA ASN A 94 6.14 5.08 -9.97
C ASN A 94 5.72 6.00 -8.81
N ILE A 95 6.17 5.75 -7.57
CA ILE A 95 5.81 6.55 -6.40
C ILE A 95 6.85 7.64 -6.16
N ARG A 96 6.38 8.88 -6.06
CA ARG A 96 7.10 9.99 -5.44
C ARG A 96 6.35 10.50 -4.22
N ILE A 97 7.06 10.58 -3.10
CA ILE A 97 6.58 11.13 -1.85
C ILE A 97 7.33 12.43 -1.58
N ASP A 98 6.62 13.56 -1.60
CA ASP A 98 7.16 14.85 -1.21
C ASP A 98 6.65 15.18 0.20
N ILE A 99 7.55 15.33 1.16
CA ILE A 99 7.27 15.64 2.57
C ILE A 99 7.75 17.04 2.87
N ASP A 100 6.88 17.89 3.40
CA ASP A 100 7.24 19.22 3.86
C ASP A 100 6.65 19.51 5.25
N VAL A 101 7.29 20.41 5.98
CA VAL A 101 6.79 20.99 7.22
C VAL A 101 6.52 22.47 6.95
N LEU A 102 5.24 22.83 6.98
CA LEU A 102 4.77 24.17 6.68
C LEU A 102 5.14 25.16 7.79
N ALA A 103 5.01 26.46 7.51
CA ALA A 103 5.46 27.53 8.40
C ALA A 103 4.71 27.60 9.74
N ASP A 104 3.49 27.08 9.78
CA ASP A 104 2.65 26.91 10.96
C ASP A 104 2.99 25.65 11.78
N GLY A 105 3.76 24.72 11.20
CA GLY A 105 4.16 23.47 11.83
C GLY A 105 3.48 22.24 11.24
N ASP A 106 2.54 22.42 10.32
CA ASP A 106 1.79 21.33 9.72
C ASP A 106 2.66 20.44 8.84
N ALA A 107 2.41 19.13 8.87
CA ALA A 107 3.02 18.23 7.91
C ALA A 107 2.17 18.16 6.64
N ALA A 108 2.80 18.36 5.49
CA ALA A 108 2.20 18.16 4.18
C ALA A 108 2.96 17.04 3.46
N ILE A 109 2.30 15.91 3.26
CA ILE A 109 2.87 14.74 2.60
C ILE A 109 2.06 14.48 1.33
N ASN A 110 2.68 14.66 0.18
CA ASN A 110 2.07 14.42 -1.12
C ASN A 110 2.61 13.13 -1.72
N ILE A 111 1.70 12.22 -2.09
CA ILE A 111 2.02 10.95 -2.72
C ILE A 111 1.49 11.02 -4.14
N ARG A 112 2.40 11.04 -5.11
CA ARG A 112 2.03 11.21 -6.51
C ARG A 112 2.84 10.28 -7.40
N PRO A 113 2.31 9.99 -8.58
CA PRO A 113 3.10 9.40 -9.63
C PRO A 113 4.38 10.19 -9.95
N GLN A 114 5.48 9.49 -10.23
CA GLN A 114 6.71 10.08 -10.75
C GLN A 114 6.55 10.51 -12.21
N TYR A 115 5.86 9.68 -12.99
CA TYR A 115 5.42 9.95 -14.36
C TYR A 115 3.92 10.29 -14.39
N PHE A 116 3.34 10.53 -15.56
CA PHE A 116 1.91 10.90 -15.65
C PHE A 116 0.96 9.70 -15.40
N ASN A 117 1.45 8.47 -15.58
CA ASN A 117 0.71 7.23 -15.38
C ASN A 117 0.30 7.08 -13.90
N ALA A 118 -0.78 6.36 -13.62
CA ALA A 118 -1.14 6.04 -12.25
C ALA A 118 -0.11 5.09 -11.61
N ILE A 119 -0.18 4.91 -10.30
CA ILE A 119 0.56 3.88 -9.58
C ILE A 119 -0.28 2.60 -9.63
N ASP A 120 0.13 1.58 -10.37
CA ASP A 120 -0.54 0.29 -10.33
C ASP A 120 -0.22 -0.47 -9.04
N PHE A 121 -1.18 -1.27 -8.59
CA PHE A 121 -0.98 -2.13 -7.44
C PHE A 121 -1.72 -3.45 -7.60
N ARG A 122 -1.14 -4.49 -6.99
CA ARG A 122 -1.77 -5.76 -6.70
C ARG A 122 -1.66 -6.06 -5.22
N VAL A 123 -2.77 -6.43 -4.60
CA VAL A 123 -2.83 -6.94 -3.23
C VAL A 123 -3.39 -8.35 -3.27
N THR A 124 -2.70 -9.28 -2.62
CA THR A 124 -3.19 -10.65 -2.45
C THR A 124 -3.07 -11.10 -1.01
N SER A 125 -3.94 -12.00 -0.58
CA SER A 125 -3.77 -12.77 0.65
C SER A 125 -4.42 -14.14 0.53
N GLY A 126 -3.87 -15.12 1.25
CA GLY A 126 -4.54 -16.40 1.49
C GLY A 126 -5.64 -16.28 2.55
N ALA A 127 -5.80 -17.34 3.34
CA ALA A 127 -6.91 -17.45 4.28
C ALA A 127 -6.83 -16.46 5.45
N TRP A 128 -7.99 -15.89 5.78
CA TRP A 128 -8.27 -15.11 6.98
C TRP A 128 -9.05 -16.00 7.94
N GLU A 129 -8.47 -16.37 9.07
CA GLU A 129 -9.04 -17.38 9.96
C GLU A 129 -9.16 -16.87 11.39
N LEU A 130 -10.29 -17.18 12.02
CA LEU A 130 -10.44 -17.08 13.47
C LEU A 130 -10.04 -18.39 14.11
N TRP A 131 -9.22 -18.31 15.15
CA TRP A 131 -8.79 -19.44 15.96
C TRP A 131 -9.22 -19.25 17.41
N GLY A 132 -9.92 -20.26 17.96
CA GLY A 132 -10.25 -20.33 19.37
C GLY A 132 -9.21 -21.14 20.16
N GLN A 133 -9.15 -20.93 21.48
CA GLN A 133 -8.20 -21.66 22.36
C GLN A 133 -8.44 -23.18 22.40
N GLY A 134 -9.65 -23.63 22.07
CA GLY A 134 -10.03 -25.04 22.05
C GLY A 134 -9.76 -25.73 20.71
N GLY A 135 -9.06 -25.08 19.77
CA GLY A 135 -8.79 -25.60 18.43
C GLY A 135 -9.94 -25.41 17.44
N GLN A 136 -10.95 -24.61 17.78
CA GLN A 136 -11.95 -24.16 16.81
C GLN A 136 -11.28 -23.27 15.77
N ASN A 137 -11.71 -23.40 14.52
CA ASN A 137 -11.28 -22.56 13.41
C ASN A 137 -12.51 -22.14 12.59
N THR A 138 -12.53 -20.91 12.08
CA THR A 138 -13.43 -20.49 11.01
C THR A 138 -12.71 -19.60 10.02
N ALA A 139 -12.72 -19.99 8.74
CA ALA A 139 -12.24 -19.14 7.64
C ALA A 139 -13.29 -18.06 7.32
N LEU A 140 -12.90 -16.80 7.50
CA LEU A 140 -13.70 -15.62 7.22
C LEU A 140 -13.63 -15.21 5.74
N MET A 141 -12.44 -15.29 5.17
CA MET A 141 -12.15 -14.95 3.79
C MET A 141 -11.00 -15.81 3.27
N ASP A 142 -10.95 -16.08 1.97
CA ASP A 142 -9.82 -16.73 1.31
C ASP A 142 -9.67 -16.22 -0.13
N ASN A 143 -8.52 -16.49 -0.75
CA ASN A 143 -8.20 -16.15 -2.14
C ASN A 143 -8.43 -14.67 -2.47
N LEU A 144 -8.05 -13.76 -1.56
CA LEU A 144 -8.15 -12.34 -1.85
C LEU A 144 -7.16 -11.98 -2.95
N PHE A 145 -7.67 -11.37 -4.01
CA PHE A 145 -6.89 -10.82 -5.11
C PHE A 145 -7.49 -9.48 -5.48
N ILE A 146 -6.67 -8.44 -5.56
CA ILE A 146 -7.08 -7.09 -5.93
C ILE A 146 -6.04 -6.56 -6.91
N GLU A 147 -6.49 -6.01 -8.03
CA GLU A 147 -5.68 -5.16 -8.90
C GLU A 147 -6.38 -3.82 -9.11
N GLY A 148 -5.59 -2.76 -9.07
CA GLY A 148 -6.11 -1.42 -9.24
C GLY A 148 -5.01 -0.41 -9.52
N VAL A 149 -5.43 0.84 -9.56
CA VAL A 149 -4.55 1.99 -9.79
C VAL A 149 -4.83 3.09 -8.77
N LEU A 150 -3.79 3.77 -8.35
CA LEU A 150 -3.83 4.93 -7.47
C LEU A 150 -3.37 6.16 -8.26
N GLY A 151 -4.25 7.15 -8.40
CA GLY A 151 -3.96 8.39 -9.13
C GLY A 151 -3.23 9.41 -8.26
N ARG A 152 -3.56 9.45 -6.97
CA ARG A 152 -2.90 10.31 -5.97
C ARG A 152 -3.18 9.86 -4.54
N GLY A 153 -2.33 10.31 -3.63
CA GLY A 153 -2.53 10.26 -2.19
C GLY A 153 -2.00 11.53 -1.53
N SER A 154 -2.58 11.92 -0.40
CA SER A 154 -2.00 12.97 0.44
C SER A 154 -2.34 12.73 1.89
N ILE A 155 -1.40 13.08 2.76
CA ILE A 155 -1.58 13.12 4.20
C ILE A 155 -1.27 14.54 4.64
N HIS A 156 -2.17 15.14 5.42
CA HIS A 156 -1.95 16.43 6.04
C HIS A 156 -2.17 16.27 7.55
N ILE A 157 -1.20 16.68 8.34
CA ILE A 157 -1.29 16.66 9.81
C ILE A 157 -1.30 18.11 10.26
N ASP A 158 -2.43 18.52 10.79
CA ASP A 158 -2.69 19.88 11.27
C ASP A 158 -2.34 19.96 12.76
N THR A 159 -1.41 20.86 13.08
CA THR A 159 -0.89 21.07 14.43
C THR A 159 -1.77 21.98 15.29
N ASP A 160 -2.67 22.75 14.69
CA ASP A 160 -3.66 23.57 15.40
C ASP A 160 -4.89 22.74 15.82
N THR A 161 -5.28 21.75 15.00
CA THR A 161 -6.48 20.93 15.24
C THR A 161 -6.21 19.51 15.76
N ASP A 162 -4.96 19.05 15.75
CA ASP A 162 -4.56 17.67 16.05
C ASP A 162 -5.27 16.64 15.15
N VAL A 163 -5.54 17.01 13.90
CA VAL A 163 -6.22 16.16 12.91
C VAL A 163 -5.26 15.72 11.82
N MET A 164 -5.24 14.43 11.54
CA MET A 164 -4.66 13.88 10.32
C MET A 164 -5.75 13.71 9.26
N ARG A 165 -5.60 14.39 8.12
CA ARG A 165 -6.43 14.18 6.93
C ARG A 165 -5.71 13.28 5.93
N LEU A 166 -6.33 12.17 5.56
CA LEU A 166 -5.86 11.29 4.48
C LEU A 166 -6.80 11.41 3.30
N ARG A 167 -6.25 11.72 2.12
CA ARG A 167 -6.97 11.67 0.85
C ARG A 167 -6.31 10.73 -0.13
N SER A 168 -7.09 9.97 -0.86
CA SER A 168 -6.59 9.17 -1.99
C SER A 168 -7.63 9.09 -3.10
N ALA A 169 -7.14 9.01 -4.33
CA ALA A 169 -7.95 8.71 -5.50
C ALA A 169 -7.48 7.36 -6.06
N PHE A 170 -8.37 6.37 -6.10
CA PHE A 170 -8.05 5.02 -6.54
C PHE A 170 -9.19 4.42 -7.35
N ALA A 171 -8.87 3.40 -8.14
CA ALA A 171 -9.84 2.57 -8.84
C ALA A 171 -9.40 1.10 -8.74
N ILE A 172 -10.36 0.19 -8.71
CA ILE A 172 -10.14 -1.26 -8.66
C ILE A 172 -10.71 -1.85 -9.94
N GLU A 173 -9.86 -2.49 -10.75
CA GLU A 173 -10.30 -3.15 -11.98
C GLU A 173 -10.96 -4.48 -11.64
N VAL A 174 -10.31 -5.22 -10.73
CA VAL A 174 -10.73 -6.54 -10.32
C VAL A 174 -10.41 -6.75 -8.85
N MET A 175 -11.40 -7.26 -8.15
CA MET A 175 -11.27 -7.85 -6.84
C MET A 175 -12.03 -9.17 -6.81
N ASP A 176 -11.31 -10.22 -6.41
CA ASP A 176 -11.83 -11.56 -6.21
C ASP A 176 -11.58 -11.97 -4.76
N PHE A 177 -12.56 -12.63 -4.15
CA PHE A 177 -12.41 -13.26 -2.84
C PHE A 177 -13.52 -14.28 -2.60
N ASP A 178 -13.27 -15.17 -1.66
CA ASP A 178 -14.24 -16.12 -1.14
C ASP A 178 -14.53 -15.83 0.33
N VAL A 179 -15.76 -16.09 0.76
CA VAL A 179 -16.23 -16.03 2.15
C VAL A 179 -16.75 -17.42 2.52
N PRO A 180 -15.86 -18.36 2.90
CA PRO A 180 -16.18 -19.78 2.96
C PRO A 180 -17.30 -20.13 3.94
N PHE A 181 -17.31 -19.49 5.13
CA PHE A 181 -18.33 -19.75 6.14
C PHE A 181 -19.75 -19.36 5.72
N ALA A 182 -19.88 -18.39 4.80
CA ALA A 182 -21.16 -17.96 4.23
C ALA A 182 -21.45 -18.66 2.89
N ALA A 183 -20.51 -19.46 2.37
CA ALA A 183 -20.50 -20.01 1.02
C ALA A 183 -20.75 -18.93 -0.05
N VAL A 184 -20.11 -17.77 0.08
CA VAL A 184 -20.20 -16.68 -0.90
C VAL A 184 -18.86 -16.54 -1.61
N GLY A 185 -18.88 -16.31 -2.92
CA GLY A 185 -17.72 -15.93 -3.72
C GLY A 185 -18.02 -14.71 -4.56
N ILE A 186 -17.08 -13.78 -4.65
CA ILE A 186 -17.17 -12.59 -5.49
C ILE A 186 -16.08 -12.69 -6.56
N ARG A 187 -16.45 -12.45 -7.82
CA ARG A 187 -15.52 -12.39 -8.95
C ARG A 187 -15.70 -11.12 -9.75
N GLY A 188 -14.58 -10.56 -10.19
CA GLY A 188 -14.54 -9.40 -11.06
C GLY A 188 -15.21 -8.19 -10.41
N LEU A 189 -15.01 -7.97 -9.10
CA LEU A 189 -15.48 -6.75 -8.48
C LEU A 189 -14.66 -5.57 -9.00
N SER A 190 -15.31 -4.60 -9.62
CA SER A 190 -14.70 -3.34 -10.04
C SER A 190 -15.23 -2.19 -9.19
N LEU A 191 -14.41 -1.16 -9.04
CA LEU A 191 -14.75 0.08 -8.34
C LEU A 191 -14.16 1.27 -9.09
N THR A 192 -15.00 2.21 -9.47
CA THR A 192 -14.63 3.44 -10.18
C THR A 192 -15.26 4.65 -9.50
N GLY A 193 -14.88 5.85 -9.93
CA GLY A 193 -15.59 7.08 -9.58
C GLY A 193 -17.06 7.00 -10.01
N ALA A 194 -17.94 7.69 -9.28
CA ALA A 194 -19.39 7.70 -9.54
C ALA A 194 -19.76 8.35 -10.89
N ASP A 195 -18.86 9.15 -11.46
CA ASP A 195 -19.08 9.78 -12.78
C ASP A 195 -18.46 8.96 -13.94
N TYR A 196 -17.94 7.75 -13.68
CA TYR A 196 -17.25 6.94 -14.68
C TYR A 196 -18.22 6.26 -15.66
N ASP A 197 -18.31 6.80 -16.88
CA ASP A 197 -19.14 6.22 -17.94
C ASP A 197 -18.44 5.05 -18.66
N GLN A 198 -18.92 3.82 -18.44
CA GLN A 198 -18.40 2.63 -19.13
C GLN A 198 -18.63 2.64 -20.66
N THR A 199 -19.60 3.40 -21.16
CA THR A 199 -19.90 3.54 -22.60
C THR A 199 -18.96 4.54 -23.26
N PHE A 200 -18.61 5.62 -22.55
CA PHE A 200 -17.73 6.69 -23.01
C PHE A 200 -16.60 6.91 -21.99
N PRO A 201 -15.69 5.94 -21.83
CA PRO A 201 -14.76 5.92 -20.73
C PRO A 201 -13.74 7.06 -20.80
N SER A 202 -13.51 7.68 -19.64
CA SER A 202 -12.59 8.80 -19.43
C SER A 202 -11.74 8.53 -18.20
N VAL A 203 -10.42 8.68 -18.34
CA VAL A 203 -9.47 8.49 -17.21
C VAL A 203 -9.71 9.53 -16.11
N LEU A 204 -10.27 10.69 -16.43
CA LEU A 204 -10.48 11.77 -15.45
C LEU A 204 -11.57 11.43 -14.44
N ASP A 205 -12.54 10.62 -14.84
CA ASP A 205 -13.71 10.25 -14.02
C ASP A 205 -13.53 8.87 -13.37
N LEU A 206 -12.41 8.20 -13.68
CA LEU A 206 -12.13 6.81 -13.28
C LEU A 206 -12.00 6.63 -11.77
N PHE A 207 -11.42 7.59 -11.06
CA PHE A 207 -11.00 7.39 -9.68
C PHE A 207 -12.11 7.73 -8.69
N ALA A 208 -12.40 6.80 -7.78
CA ALA A 208 -13.15 7.11 -6.57
C ALA A 208 -12.23 7.81 -5.58
N GLU A 209 -12.75 8.84 -4.90
CA GLU A 209 -12.00 9.61 -3.92
C GLU A 209 -12.44 9.27 -2.49
N VAL A 210 -11.45 9.02 -1.63
CA VAL A 210 -11.65 8.89 -0.19
C VAL A 210 -11.03 10.09 0.53
N ASP A 211 -11.75 10.65 1.50
CA ASP A 211 -11.31 11.72 2.38
C ASP A 211 -11.61 11.35 3.83
N LEU A 212 -10.57 11.07 4.61
CA LEU A 212 -10.65 10.61 6.00
C LEU A 212 -10.06 11.64 6.93
N TYR A 213 -10.73 11.88 8.06
CA TYR A 213 -10.26 12.71 9.15
C TYR A 213 -10.03 11.82 10.37
N ILE A 214 -8.80 11.79 10.85
CA ILE A 214 -8.33 10.89 11.90
C ILE A 214 -7.82 11.74 13.07
N TYR A 215 -8.41 11.57 14.25
CA TYR A 215 -8.15 12.44 15.40
C TYR A 215 -8.54 11.77 16.72
N ASN A 216 -8.19 12.38 17.85
CA ASN A 216 -8.67 11.95 19.17
C ASN A 216 -10.13 12.40 19.36
N GLY A 217 -11.07 11.46 19.36
CA GLY A 217 -12.50 11.73 19.52
C GLY A 217 -13.09 11.09 20.77
N GLN A 218 -14.39 11.28 20.96
CA GLN A 218 -15.13 10.66 22.05
C GLN A 218 -15.99 9.49 21.52
N ARG A 219 -16.01 8.40 22.29
CA ARG A 219 -16.94 7.28 22.10
C ARG A 219 -18.29 7.61 22.76
N ALA A 220 -19.31 6.80 22.49
CA ALA A 220 -20.70 7.10 22.88
C ALA A 220 -20.93 7.28 24.40
N ASP A 221 -20.08 6.69 25.26
CA ASP A 221 -20.15 6.80 26.72
C ASP A 221 -19.35 8.00 27.29
N GLY A 222 -18.70 8.80 26.43
CA GLY A 222 -17.86 9.94 26.80
C GLY A 222 -16.37 9.65 26.98
N GLY A 223 -15.94 8.39 26.90
CA GLY A 223 -14.52 8.02 26.93
C GLY A 223 -13.76 8.41 25.65
N SER A 224 -12.43 8.51 25.74
CA SER A 224 -11.57 8.78 24.57
C SER A 224 -11.54 7.61 23.59
N SER A 225 -11.33 7.92 22.31
CA SER A 225 -11.24 6.95 21.21
C SER A 225 -10.44 7.52 20.06
N LEU A 226 -9.88 6.66 19.22
CA LEU A 226 -9.43 7.08 17.89
C LEU A 226 -10.68 7.26 17.01
N ALA A 227 -10.91 8.48 16.56
CA ALA A 227 -11.97 8.80 15.61
C ALA A 227 -11.44 8.71 14.18
N ILE A 228 -12.23 8.11 13.29
CA ILE A 228 -12.01 8.07 11.85
C ILE A 228 -13.34 8.48 11.21
N ASP A 229 -13.41 9.68 10.67
CA ASP A 229 -14.60 10.23 10.05
C ASP A 229 -14.41 10.34 8.53
N MET A 230 -15.46 9.99 7.78
CA MET A 230 -15.51 10.07 6.32
C MET A 230 -16.78 10.84 5.93
N PRO A 231 -16.66 12.12 5.53
CA PRO A 231 -17.82 12.95 5.22
C PRO A 231 -18.64 12.42 4.04
N SER A 232 -17.95 11.97 3.00
CA SER A 232 -18.56 11.40 1.80
C SER A 232 -17.59 10.45 1.09
N PHE A 233 -18.15 9.40 0.51
CA PHE A 233 -17.52 8.52 -0.47
C PHE A 233 -18.57 8.21 -1.53
N ALA A 234 -18.18 8.37 -2.80
CA ALA A 234 -19.04 8.10 -3.94
C ALA A 234 -18.28 7.23 -4.95
N ALA A 235 -18.92 6.17 -5.43
CA ALA A 235 -18.32 5.25 -6.39
C ALA A 235 -19.40 4.45 -7.14
N ASP A 236 -19.02 3.90 -8.29
CA ASP A 236 -19.76 2.81 -8.92
C ASP A 236 -19.06 1.49 -8.62
N ILE A 237 -19.85 0.44 -8.39
CA ILE A 237 -19.34 -0.90 -8.10
C ILE A 237 -19.97 -1.91 -9.05
N GLY A 238 -19.14 -2.59 -9.83
CA GLY A 238 -19.53 -3.74 -10.63
C GLY A 238 -19.11 -5.04 -9.98
N MET A 239 -19.89 -6.11 -10.15
CA MET A 239 -19.49 -7.48 -9.83
C MET A 239 -19.88 -8.38 -11.01
N GLN A 240 -18.88 -8.98 -11.65
CA GLN A 240 -19.08 -9.86 -12.80
C GLN A 240 -19.75 -11.18 -12.42
N GLU A 241 -19.51 -11.66 -11.21
CA GLU A 241 -20.18 -12.85 -10.69
C GLU A 241 -20.28 -12.80 -9.18
N VAL A 242 -21.50 -13.04 -8.68
CA VAL A 242 -21.72 -13.37 -7.27
C VAL A 242 -22.14 -14.84 -7.18
N ILE A 243 -21.40 -15.62 -6.40
CA ILE A 243 -21.62 -17.05 -6.19
C ILE A 243 -22.19 -17.24 -4.78
N VAL A 244 -23.27 -18.01 -4.67
CA VAL A 244 -23.84 -18.43 -3.38
C VAL A 244 -24.00 -19.94 -3.38
N GLY A 245 -23.39 -20.61 -2.41
CA GLY A 245 -23.26 -22.05 -2.39
C GLY A 245 -22.32 -22.52 -3.51
N GLN A 246 -22.91 -23.01 -4.60
CA GLN A 246 -22.20 -23.54 -5.78
C GLN A 246 -22.78 -23.00 -7.09
N ALA A 247 -23.64 -21.98 -7.01
CA ALA A 247 -24.31 -21.41 -8.16
C ALA A 247 -24.09 -19.91 -8.21
N SER A 248 -23.85 -19.42 -9.42
CA SER A 248 -23.92 -17.99 -9.72
C SER A 248 -25.34 -17.49 -9.51
N ILE A 249 -25.48 -16.34 -8.86
CA ILE A 249 -26.73 -15.57 -8.82
C ILE A 249 -26.75 -14.45 -9.87
N GLY A 250 -25.71 -14.38 -10.71
CA GLY A 250 -25.57 -13.41 -11.79
C GLY A 250 -24.63 -12.25 -11.45
N GLN A 251 -24.79 -11.18 -12.22
CA GLN A 251 -24.05 -9.93 -12.11
C GLN A 251 -24.81 -8.94 -11.25
N ILE A 252 -24.06 -8.11 -10.52
CA ILE A 252 -24.62 -7.00 -9.74
C ILE A 252 -23.87 -5.73 -10.15
N PHE A 253 -24.62 -4.65 -10.35
CA PHE A 253 -24.06 -3.32 -10.53
C PHE A 253 -24.73 -2.38 -9.52
N ILE A 254 -23.92 -1.59 -8.84
CA ILE A 254 -24.34 -0.54 -7.92
C ILE A 254 -23.88 0.76 -8.54
N ASP A 255 -24.86 1.52 -9.03
CA ASP A 255 -24.70 2.83 -9.65
C ASP A 255 -24.86 3.90 -8.57
N ASP A 256 -23.99 4.92 -8.56
CA ASP A 256 -24.05 6.05 -7.65
C ASP A 256 -24.07 5.65 -6.15
N LEU A 257 -23.22 4.71 -5.73
CA LEU A 257 -23.10 4.39 -4.29
C LEU A 257 -22.60 5.62 -3.55
N ALA A 258 -23.46 6.25 -2.75
CA ALA A 258 -23.09 7.36 -1.88
C ALA A 258 -23.11 6.93 -0.41
N ILE A 259 -21.95 6.92 0.23
CA ILE A 259 -21.79 6.76 1.68
C ILE A 259 -21.49 8.13 2.26
N THR A 260 -22.31 8.63 3.18
CA THR A 260 -22.15 9.97 3.76
C THR A 260 -22.20 9.94 5.28
N ASN A 261 -21.52 10.90 5.91
CA ASN A 261 -21.50 11.12 7.35
C ASN A 261 -21.09 9.87 8.15
N THR A 262 -20.12 9.12 7.65
CA THR A 262 -19.60 7.95 8.37
C THR A 262 -18.70 8.41 9.52
N GLN A 263 -18.98 7.89 10.71
CA GLN A 263 -18.18 8.11 11.91
C GLN A 263 -17.80 6.76 12.51
N MET A 264 -16.50 6.49 12.64
CA MET A 264 -15.97 5.30 13.29
C MET A 264 -15.21 5.70 14.55
N ARG A 265 -15.40 4.96 15.64
CA ARG A 265 -14.69 5.16 16.92
C ARG A 265 -14.01 3.85 17.30
N VAL A 266 -12.68 3.85 17.35
CA VAL A 266 -11.85 2.69 17.70
C VAL A 266 -11.32 2.87 19.11
N TYR A 267 -11.59 1.89 19.98
CA TYR A 267 -11.18 1.90 21.37
C TYR A 267 -11.12 0.48 21.93
N GLY A 268 -10.26 0.26 22.94
CA GLY A 268 -10.21 -1.02 23.66
C GLY A 268 -11.44 -1.21 24.57
N HIS A 269 -11.78 -2.48 24.79
CA HIS A 269 -12.78 -2.92 25.75
C HIS A 269 -12.12 -3.60 26.95
#